data_AF-A0A452YH98-F1
#
_entry.id   AF-A0A452YH98-F1
#
_cell.length_a   1.000
_cell.length_b   1.000
_cell.length_c   1.000
_cell.angle_alpha   90.00
_cell.angle_beta   90.00
_cell.angle_gamma   90.00
#
_symmetry.space_group_name_H-M   'P 1'
#
loop_
_entity.id
_entity.type
_entity.pdbx_description
1 polymer ?
#
loop_
_entity_poly.entity_id
_entity_poly.type
_entity_poly.pdbx_seq_one_letter_code
_entity_poly.pdbx_strand_id
1 'polypeptide(L)' 'MPEFEFVEQRFRTPIVLDGVTTTNFNSFVSTITLHIPDVTAITLQGERRTDKKSSQDSASLIMLHKLQELKVCICKT' A
#
# COMPACT_ATOMS: atom_id res chain seq x y z
N MET A 1 -15.73 -2.83 4.83
CA MET A 1 -14.86 -2.57 3.65
C MET A 1 -13.50 -2.14 4.21
N PRO A 2 -12.35 -2.53 3.62
CA PRO A 2 -11.05 -2.01 4.09
C PRO A 2 -11.00 -0.49 3.96
N GLU A 3 -10.36 0.15 4.91
CA GLU A 3 -10.16 1.60 4.95
C GLU A 3 -8.77 1.94 4.41
N PHE A 4 -8.68 2.98 3.60
CA PHE A 4 -7.42 3.44 3.04
C PHE A 4 -7.17 4.90 3.41
N GLU A 5 -5.99 5.12 3.97
CA GLU A 5 -5.41 6.44 4.15
C GLU A 5 -4.19 6.57 3.26
N PHE A 6 -3.80 7.79 2.90
CA PHE A 6 -2.59 7.99 2.13
C PHE A 6 -1.92 9.30 2.51
N VAL A 7 -0.60 9.30 2.36
CA VAL A 7 0.24 10.50 2.46
C VAL A 7 0.71 10.84 1.06
N GLU A 8 0.39 12.04 0.60
CA GLU A 8 0.97 12.62 -0.61
C GLU A 8 2.18 13.48 -0.23
N GLN A 9 3.32 13.20 -0.83
CA GLN A 9 4.51 14.04 -0.74
C GLN A 9 4.79 14.65 -2.11
N ARG A 10 4.82 15.97 -2.17
CA ARG A 10 5.08 16.75 -3.39
C ARG A 10 6.51 17.27 -3.40
N PHE A 11 7.15 17.23 -4.54
CA PHE A 11 8.54 17.59 -4.76
C PHE A 11 8.63 18.64 -5.86
N ARG A 12 9.71 19.43 -5.83
CA ARG A 12 10.04 20.41 -6.89
C ARG A 12 10.91 19.82 -7.99
N THR A 13 11.48 18.65 -7.74
CA THR A 13 12.32 17.89 -8.67
C THR A 13 11.69 16.52 -8.92
N PRO A 14 11.97 15.88 -10.07
CA PRO A 14 11.46 14.55 -10.32
C PRO A 14 11.93 13.56 -9.26
N ILE A 15 11.06 12.64 -8.84
CA ILE A 15 11.36 11.71 -7.75
C ILE A 15 12.12 10.49 -8.27
N VAL A 16 13.06 10.01 -7.44
CA VAL A 16 13.76 8.74 -7.66
C VAL A 16 13.04 7.65 -6.88
N LEU A 17 12.58 6.61 -7.57
CA LEU A 17 11.95 5.42 -7.01
C LEU A 17 12.76 4.20 -7.45
N ASP A 18 13.18 3.38 -6.49
CA ASP A 18 13.99 2.17 -6.71
C ASP A 18 15.24 2.41 -7.57
N GLY A 19 15.88 3.58 -7.40
CA GLY A 19 17.06 4.01 -8.16
C GLY A 19 16.77 4.55 -9.56
N VAL A 20 15.50 4.53 -10.02
CA VAL A 20 15.08 5.07 -11.31
C VAL A 20 14.48 6.46 -11.12
N THR A 21 14.99 7.43 -11.87
CA THR A 21 14.39 8.78 -11.89
C THR A 21 13.09 8.73 -12.68
N THR A 22 11.98 9.04 -12.02
CA THR A 22 10.67 9.12 -12.64
C THR A 22 10.43 10.51 -13.22
N THR A 23 9.46 10.68 -14.10
CA THR A 23 9.00 12.00 -14.57
C THR A 23 8.02 12.68 -13.60
N ASN A 24 7.66 11.99 -12.51
CA ASN A 24 6.66 12.45 -11.57
C ASN A 24 7.29 13.27 -10.44
N PHE A 25 6.51 14.21 -9.92
CA PHE A 25 6.91 15.12 -8.84
C PHE A 25 6.18 14.83 -7.54
N ASN A 26 5.29 13.84 -7.52
CA ASN A 26 4.52 13.46 -6.35
C ASN A 26 4.77 11.99 -6.05
N SER A 27 4.84 11.67 -4.77
CA SER A 27 4.86 10.30 -4.29
C SER A 27 3.73 10.06 -3.30
N PHE A 28 3.13 8.88 -3.38
CA PHE A 28 2.03 8.46 -2.54
C PHE A 28 2.46 7.23 -1.75
N VAL A 29 2.11 7.19 -0.47
CA VAL A 29 2.19 5.99 0.36
C VAL A 29 0.83 5.78 0.99
N SER A 30 0.25 4.60 0.79
CA SER A 30 -1.09 4.26 1.26
C SER A 30 -1.00 3.31 2.44
N THR A 31 -1.82 3.54 3.45
CA THR A 31 -2.03 2.65 4.58
C THR A 31 -3.40 2.01 4.42
N ILE A 32 -3.49 0.69 4.60
CA ILE A 32 -4.73 -0.07 4.60
C ILE A 32 -5.02 -0.60 6.00
N THR A 33 -6.25 -0.41 6.46
CA THR A 33 -6.76 -0.98 7.71
C THR A 33 -7.89 -1.95 7.40
N LEU A 34 -7.75 -3.19 7.86
CA LEU A 34 -8.75 -4.24 7.73
C LEU A 34 -9.17 -4.74 9.10
N HIS A 35 -10.45 -4.55 9.43
CA HIS A 35 -11.08 -5.09 10.62
C HIS A 35 -11.59 -6.50 10.32
N ILE A 36 -11.04 -7.49 11.03
CA ILE A 36 -11.48 -8.88 10.93
C ILE A 36 -12.17 -9.25 12.25
N PRO A 37 -13.46 -9.64 12.22
CA PRO A 37 -14.16 -10.12 13.40
C PRO A 37 -13.39 -11.25 14.09
N ASP A 38 -13.38 -11.26 15.42
CA ASP A 38 -12.76 -12.29 16.26
C ASP A 38 -11.23 -12.45 16.13
N VAL A 39 -10.58 -11.64 15.30
CA VAL A 39 -9.11 -11.64 15.15
C VAL A 39 -8.54 -10.35 15.73
N THR A 40 -8.51 -9.27 14.95
CA THR A 40 -7.98 -7.94 15.31
C THR A 40 -8.02 -7.03 14.07
N ALA A 41 -7.93 -5.72 14.27
CA ALA A 41 -7.68 -4.76 13.20
C ALA A 41 -6.22 -4.84 12.72
N ILE A 42 -6.00 -5.18 11.45
CA ILE A 42 -4.67 -5.20 10.84
C ILE A 42 -4.48 -3.90 10.09
N THR A 43 -3.40 -3.17 10.40
CA THR A 43 -3.01 -1.94 9.71
C THR A 43 -1.65 -2.14 9.07
N LEU A 44 -1.55 -1.92 7.76
CA LEU A 44 -0.32 -2.12 6.99
C LEU A 44 -0.08 -0.97 6.04
N GLN A 45 1.19 -0.64 5.84
CA GLN A 45 1.61 0.41 4.92
C GLN A 45 2.12 -0.22 3.62
N GLY A 46 1.62 0.30 2.50
CA GLY A 46 2.05 -0.02 1.15
C GLY A 46 3.40 0.59 0.80
N GLU A 47 3.84 0.32 -0.42
CA GLU A 47 5.05 0.92 -0.97
C GLU A 47 4.80 2.35 -1.46
N ARG A 48 5.89 3.11 -1.51
CA ARG A 48 5.87 4.42 -2.14
C ARG A 48 5.72 4.25 -3.65
N ARG A 49 4.75 4.96 -4.24
CA ARG A 49 4.52 4.96 -5.68
C ARG A 49 4.29 6.37 -6.21
N THR A 50 4.36 6.54 -7.53
CA THR A 50 4.14 7.85 -8.20
C THR A 50 2.68 8.26 -8.28
N ASP A 51 1.76 7.31 -8.11
CA ASP A 51 0.33 7.54 -8.17
C ASP A 51 -0.40 6.88 -6.99
N LYS A 52 -1.57 7.44 -6.65
CA LYS A 52 -2.37 6.98 -5.51
C LYS A 52 -2.87 5.56 -5.69
N LYS A 53 -3.26 5.17 -6.91
CA LYS A 53 -3.89 3.87 -7.17
C LYS A 53 -2.88 2.75 -7.01
N SER A 54 -1.71 2.85 -7.62
CA SER A 54 -0.65 1.87 -7.46
C SER A 54 -0.14 1.79 -6.03
N SER A 55 -0.15 2.91 -5.30
CA SER A 55 0.14 2.90 -3.86
C SER A 55 -0.90 2.08 -3.07
N GLN A 56 -2.18 2.23 -3.36
CA GLN A 56 -3.25 1.42 -2.75
C GLN A 56 -3.17 -0.07 -3.15
N ASP A 57 -2.85 -0.36 -4.41
CA ASP A 57 -2.66 -1.73 -4.89
C ASP A 57 -1.49 -2.41 -4.15
N SER A 58 -0.40 -1.69 -3.92
CA SER A 58 0.74 -2.20 -3.14
C SER A 58 0.38 -2.51 -1.68
N ALA A 59 -0.39 -1.63 -1.02
CA ALA A 59 -0.89 -1.86 0.34
C ALA A 59 -1.83 -3.07 0.39
N SER A 60 -2.69 -3.22 -0.63
CA SER A 60 -3.61 -4.35 -0.76
C SER A 60 -2.87 -5.68 -0.94
N LEU A 61 -1.82 -5.70 -1.76
CA LEU A 61 -0.99 -6.88 -1.98
C LEU A 61 -0.31 -7.33 -0.67
N ILE A 62 0.26 -6.38 0.07
CA ILE A 62 0.88 -6.66 1.38
C ILE A 62 -0.17 -7.18 2.38
N MET A 63 -1.37 -6.62 2.39
CA MET A 63 -2.48 -7.13 3.21
C MET A 63 -2.86 -8.57 2.84
N LEU A 64 -2.97 -8.90 1.55
CA LEU A 64 -3.28 -10.26 1.10
C LEU A 64 -2.23 -11.27 1.56
N HIS A 65 -0.94 -10.93 1.44
CA HIS A 65 0.13 -11.77 1.98
C HIS A 65 0.00 -11.94 3.50
N LYS A 66 -0.32 -10.88 4.24
CA LYS A 66 -0.52 -10.98 5.69
C LYS A 66 -1.69 -11.89 6.06
N LEU A 67 -2.80 -11.79 5.33
CA LEU A 67 -3.96 -12.65 5.53
C LEU A 67 -3.67 -14.12 5.22
N GLN A 68 -2.81 -14.37 4.23
CA GLN A 68 -2.32 -15.72 3.92
C GLN A 68 -1.45 -16.28 5.06
N GLU A 69 -0.54 -15.48 5.62
CA GLU A 69 0.26 -15.88 6.80
C GLU A 69 -0.63 -16.24 8.00
N LEU A 70 -1.71 -15.48 8.21
CA LEU A 70 -2.70 -15.71 9.26
C LEU A 70 -3.68 -16.85 8.94
N LYS A 71 -3.55 -17.50 7.77
CA LYS A 71 -4.44 -18.55 7.27
C LYS A 71 -5.91 -18.13 7.15
N VAL A 72 -6.16 -16.82 6.99
CA VAL A 72 -7.49 -16.24 6.78
C VAL A 72 -7.89 -16.33 5.31
N CYS A 73 -6.93 -16.32 4.38
CA CYS A 73 -7.17 -16.51 2.95
C CYS A 73 -6.10 -17.36 2.27
N ILE A 74 -6.40 -17.81 1.05
CA ILE A 74 -5.46 -18.52 0.18
C ILE A 74 -5.30 -17.69 -1.09
N CYS A 75 -4.11 -17.15 -1.31
CA CYS A 75 -3.74 -16.53 -2.58
C CYS A 75 -3.26 -17.63 -3.53
N LYS A 76 -4.04 -17.91 -4.58
CA LYS A 76 -3.62 -18.81 -5.67
C LYS A 76 -2.84 -17.98 -6.69
N THR A 77 -1.57 -18.32 -6.88
CA THR A 77 -0.70 -17.82 -7.97
C THR A 77 -1.06 -18.47 -9.29
#